data_AF-A0A2V6GW37-F1
#
_entry.id   AF-A0A2V6GW37-F1
#
_cell.length_a   1.000
_cell.length_b   1.000
_cell.length_c   1.000
_cell.angle_alpha   90.00
_cell.angle_beta   90.00
_cell.angle_gamma   90.00
#
_symmetry.space_group_name_H-M   'P 1'
#
loop_
_entity.id
_entity.type
_entity.pdbx_description
1 polymer ?
#
loop_
_entity_poly.entity_id
_entity_poly.type
_entity_poly.pdbx_seq_one_letter_code
_entity_poly.pdbx_strand_id
1 'polypeptide(L)'
;IGDSSIPADKIDMLSAANRIHGLVRSLGIEKGRVVGHDIGLMVAYAYATQFPTETEKLALMDAFLPGVPGWEGIYNASNVWHFRFNGEYPEKLVQGRERIYFEYFWNVFAADKTHSIPEADRKAYTEVYSKPGRMRAAWAYFASWPQLAKDFSRLSQTKLTMPVLSIGGEKSLGNELGAQMKLVATNVTVVVLPNTGHWILEERPKETTDALVKFL
;
A
#
# COMPACT_ATOMS: atom_id res chain seq x y z
N ILE A 1 -2.24 -10.97 4.45
CA ILE A 1 -1.45 -10.85 5.70
C ILE A 1 -2.40 -10.57 6.85
N GLY A 2 -1.96 -10.60 8.11
CA GLY A 2 -2.87 -10.94 9.21
C GLY A 2 -3.04 -12.45 9.30
N ASP A 3 -4.24 -12.91 9.65
CA ASP A 3 -4.51 -14.35 9.82
C ASP A 3 -4.80 -15.11 8.52
N SER A 4 -4.88 -14.43 7.36
CA SER A 4 -5.01 -15.12 6.06
C SER A 4 -3.88 -16.15 5.86
N SER A 5 -4.16 -17.28 5.22
CA SER A 5 -3.10 -18.24 4.84
C SER A 5 -2.03 -17.58 3.96
N ILE A 6 -0.77 -18.03 4.09
CA ILE A 6 0.28 -17.63 3.16
C ILE A 6 0.01 -18.33 1.82
N PRO A 7 -0.08 -17.60 0.68
CA PRO A 7 -0.26 -18.22 -0.62
C PRO A 7 0.86 -19.21 -0.94
N ALA A 8 0.51 -20.38 -1.47
CA ALA A 8 1.47 -21.40 -1.90
C ALA A 8 2.11 -21.07 -3.27
N ASP A 9 1.50 -20.15 -4.01
CA ASP A 9 1.94 -19.66 -5.31
C ASP A 9 2.60 -18.28 -5.17
N LYS A 10 2.60 -17.50 -6.27
CA LYS A 10 3.25 -16.20 -6.34
C LYS A 10 2.61 -15.17 -5.41
N ILE A 11 3.44 -14.50 -4.61
CA ILE A 11 3.04 -13.35 -3.79
C ILE A 11 3.48 -12.07 -4.51
N ASP A 12 2.55 -11.46 -5.23
CA ASP A 12 2.70 -10.13 -5.86
C ASP A 12 1.34 -9.40 -5.88
N MET A 13 1.34 -8.14 -6.31
CA MET A 13 0.16 -7.28 -6.21
C MET A 13 -0.95 -7.66 -7.19
N LEU A 14 -0.60 -8.15 -8.39
CA LEU A 14 -1.59 -8.55 -9.40
C LEU A 14 -2.28 -9.86 -8.98
N SER A 15 -1.50 -10.83 -8.49
CA SER A 15 -2.00 -12.10 -7.95
C SER A 15 -2.82 -11.86 -6.69
N ALA A 16 -2.39 -10.96 -5.81
CA ALA A 16 -3.18 -10.53 -4.66
C ALA A 16 -4.51 -9.89 -5.08
N ALA A 17 -4.51 -9.02 -6.09
CA ALA A 17 -5.73 -8.41 -6.63
C ALA A 17 -6.70 -9.46 -7.19
N ASN A 18 -6.21 -10.47 -7.93
CA ASN A 18 -7.02 -11.59 -8.41
C ASN A 18 -7.60 -12.43 -7.26
N ARG A 19 -6.85 -12.63 -6.17
CA ARG A 19 -7.35 -13.31 -4.97
C ARG A 19 -8.46 -12.52 -4.27
N ILE A 20 -8.29 -11.20 -4.16
CA ILE A 20 -9.33 -10.31 -3.62
C ILE A 20 -10.57 -10.33 -4.53
N HIS A 21 -10.40 -10.29 -5.85
CA HIS A 21 -11.50 -10.43 -6.80
C HIS A 21 -12.26 -11.74 -6.62
N GLY A 22 -11.55 -12.88 -6.54
CA GLY A 22 -12.17 -14.17 -6.26
C GLY A 22 -12.98 -14.19 -4.96
N LEU A 23 -12.45 -13.57 -3.89
CA LEU A 23 -13.17 -13.42 -2.62
C LEU A 23 -14.44 -12.56 -2.80
N VAL A 24 -14.32 -11.39 -3.39
CA VAL A 24 -15.45 -10.45 -3.62
C VAL A 24 -16.56 -11.14 -4.43
N ARG A 25 -16.21 -11.87 -5.49
CA ARG A 25 -17.15 -12.66 -6.29
C ARG A 25 -17.81 -13.78 -5.49
N SER A 26 -17.06 -14.47 -4.62
CA SER A 26 -17.61 -15.53 -3.76
C SER A 26 -18.64 -15.01 -2.73
N LEU A 27 -18.55 -13.71 -2.39
CA LEU A 27 -19.50 -13.02 -1.52
C LEU A 27 -20.73 -12.46 -2.28
N GLY A 28 -20.81 -12.68 -3.61
CA GLY A 28 -21.92 -12.19 -4.43
C GLY A 28 -21.85 -10.69 -4.76
N ILE A 29 -20.70 -10.05 -4.55
CA ILE A 29 -20.50 -8.62 -4.85
C ILE A 29 -20.06 -8.49 -6.31
N GLU A 30 -20.86 -7.81 -7.12
CA GLU A 30 -20.57 -7.64 -8.55
C GLU A 30 -19.76 -6.39 -8.88
N LYS A 31 -20.01 -5.31 -8.13
CA LYS A 31 -19.29 -4.05 -8.22
C LYS A 31 -18.97 -3.55 -6.82
N GLY A 32 -17.82 -2.93 -6.66
CA GLY A 32 -17.36 -2.47 -5.36
C GLY A 32 -16.55 -1.19 -5.42
N ARG A 33 -16.43 -0.55 -4.26
CA ARG A 33 -15.52 0.57 -4.03
C ARG A 33 -14.27 0.02 -3.37
N VAL A 34 -13.12 0.25 -3.99
CA VAL A 34 -11.85 -0.38 -3.59
C VAL A 34 -10.98 0.66 -2.91
N VAL A 35 -10.51 0.35 -1.70
CA VAL A 35 -9.66 1.23 -0.90
C VAL A 35 -8.39 0.47 -0.53
N GLY A 36 -7.23 1.09 -0.68
CA GLY A 36 -5.95 0.50 -0.30
C GLY A 36 -4.97 1.52 0.26
N HIS A 37 -4.20 1.12 1.28
CA HIS A 37 -3.13 1.90 1.92
C HIS A 37 -1.80 1.16 1.83
N ASP A 38 -0.70 1.89 1.69
CA ASP A 38 0.65 1.34 1.54
C ASP A 38 0.69 0.30 0.38
N ILE A 39 1.28 -0.88 0.55
CA ILE A 39 1.24 -1.96 -0.46
C ILE A 39 -0.20 -2.31 -0.85
N GLY A 40 -1.16 -2.19 0.06
CA GLY A 40 -2.58 -2.37 -0.22
C GLY A 40 -3.10 -1.44 -1.31
N LEU A 41 -2.53 -0.24 -1.46
CA LEU A 41 -2.87 0.67 -2.56
C LEU A 41 -2.42 0.12 -3.91
N MET A 42 -1.26 -0.55 -3.96
CA MET A 42 -0.77 -1.18 -5.18
C MET A 42 -1.68 -2.36 -5.57
N VAL A 43 -2.16 -3.13 -4.59
CA VAL A 43 -3.16 -4.19 -4.82
C VAL A 43 -4.48 -3.58 -5.30
N ALA A 44 -4.94 -2.48 -4.71
CA ALA A 44 -6.16 -1.78 -5.12
C ALA A 44 -6.06 -1.21 -6.54
N TYR A 45 -4.92 -0.63 -6.92
CA TYR A 45 -4.66 -0.17 -8.28
C TYR A 45 -4.59 -1.34 -9.28
N ALA A 46 -3.93 -2.43 -8.91
CA ALA A 46 -3.92 -3.66 -9.72
C ALA A 46 -5.33 -4.26 -9.88
N TYR A 47 -6.19 -4.17 -8.87
CA TYR A 47 -7.59 -4.58 -8.97
C TYR A 47 -8.35 -3.69 -9.95
N ALA A 48 -8.27 -2.37 -9.79
CA ALA A 48 -9.02 -1.42 -10.63
C ALA A 48 -8.61 -1.48 -12.11
N THR A 49 -7.34 -1.78 -12.40
CA THR A 49 -6.84 -1.92 -13.77
C THR A 49 -7.23 -3.26 -14.41
N GLN A 50 -7.32 -4.34 -13.63
CA GLN A 50 -7.76 -5.67 -14.13
C GLN A 50 -9.29 -5.77 -14.24
N PHE A 51 -10.03 -5.10 -13.36
CA PHE A 51 -11.49 -5.17 -13.25
C PHE A 51 -12.14 -3.77 -13.27
N PRO A 52 -11.89 -2.95 -14.30
CA PRO A 52 -12.34 -1.55 -14.33
C PRO A 52 -13.86 -1.41 -14.36
N THR A 53 -14.58 -2.36 -14.97
CA THR A 53 -16.06 -2.36 -15.04
C THR A 53 -16.73 -2.77 -13.72
N GLU A 54 -15.97 -3.39 -12.82
CA GLU A 54 -16.41 -3.85 -11.49
C GLU A 54 -15.98 -2.88 -10.38
N THR A 55 -15.17 -1.88 -10.69
CA THR A 55 -14.66 -0.89 -9.74
C THR A 55 -15.44 0.41 -9.86
N GLU A 56 -16.31 0.71 -8.88
CA GLU A 56 -17.14 1.91 -8.91
C GLU A 56 -16.36 3.18 -8.55
N LYS A 57 -15.48 3.06 -7.54
CA LYS A 57 -14.60 4.12 -7.05
C LYS A 57 -13.32 3.49 -6.52
N LEU A 58 -12.22 4.20 -6.67
CA LEU A 58 -10.90 3.78 -6.15
C LEU A 58 -10.36 4.83 -5.18
N ALA A 59 -9.96 4.44 -3.98
CA ALA A 59 -9.21 5.30 -3.08
C ALA A 59 -7.83 4.68 -2.79
N LEU A 60 -6.78 5.43 -3.10
CA LEU A 60 -5.39 5.03 -2.86
C LEU A 60 -4.80 5.94 -1.79
N MET A 61 -4.22 5.32 -0.77
CA MET A 61 -3.77 5.99 0.44
C MET A 61 -2.25 5.84 0.61
N ASP A 62 -1.56 6.97 0.58
CA ASP A 62 -0.19 7.20 1.00
C ASP A 62 0.84 6.09 0.71
N ALA A 63 1.23 5.93 -0.56
CA ALA A 63 2.51 5.36 -1.01
C ALA A 63 2.71 5.80 -2.48
N PHE A 64 3.13 4.91 -3.38
CA PHE A 64 3.31 5.26 -4.79
C PHE A 64 3.09 4.06 -5.72
N LEU A 65 3.00 4.31 -7.03
CA LEU A 65 2.96 3.28 -8.06
C LEU A 65 4.34 3.13 -8.73
N PRO A 66 5.05 2.01 -8.52
CA PRO A 66 6.28 1.72 -9.25
C PRO A 66 6.02 1.71 -10.77
N GLY A 67 6.96 2.21 -11.57
CA GLY A 67 6.86 2.26 -13.03
C GLY A 67 6.01 3.40 -13.62
N VAL A 68 5.28 4.14 -12.77
CA VAL A 68 4.60 5.39 -13.16
C VAL A 68 5.56 6.56 -12.95
N PRO A 69 5.65 7.54 -13.88
CA PRO A 69 6.63 8.62 -13.78
C PRO A 69 6.70 9.28 -12.40
N GLY A 70 7.91 9.51 -11.91
CA GLY A 70 8.18 10.07 -10.58
C GLY A 70 8.47 9.03 -9.48
N TRP A 71 8.35 7.73 -9.76
CA TRP A 71 8.57 6.68 -8.76
C TRP A 71 10.05 6.45 -8.41
N GLU A 72 10.99 6.70 -9.32
CA GLU A 72 12.40 6.31 -9.15
C GLU A 72 13.06 7.05 -7.98
N GLY A 73 12.74 8.32 -7.79
CA GLY A 73 13.26 9.11 -6.68
C GLY A 73 12.86 8.52 -5.33
N ILE A 74 11.59 8.10 -5.21
CA ILE A 74 11.06 7.45 -4.02
C ILE A 74 11.72 6.08 -3.83
N TYR A 75 11.74 5.26 -4.88
CA TYR A 75 12.26 3.88 -4.82
C TYR A 75 13.76 3.79 -4.51
N ASN A 76 14.52 4.84 -4.80
CA ASN A 76 15.96 4.93 -4.53
C ASN A 76 16.31 5.76 -3.29
N ALA A 77 15.32 6.29 -2.56
CA ALA A 77 15.59 7.02 -1.33
C ALA A 77 16.22 6.13 -0.25
N SER A 78 17.13 6.68 0.55
CA SER A 78 17.91 5.91 1.53
C SER A 78 17.06 5.38 2.69
N ASN A 79 15.97 6.07 3.03
CA ASN A 79 15.02 5.69 4.08
C ASN A 79 14.11 4.51 3.68
N VAL A 80 14.13 4.08 2.42
CA VAL A 80 13.35 2.92 1.93
C VAL A 80 14.22 1.71 1.56
N TRP A 81 15.33 1.54 2.27
CA TRP A 81 16.28 0.41 2.10
C TRP A 81 15.60 -0.97 2.06
N HIS A 82 14.49 -1.13 2.81
CA HIS A 82 13.74 -2.37 2.93
C HIS A 82 13.15 -2.89 1.62
N PHE A 83 12.96 -2.04 0.61
CA PHE A 83 12.54 -2.48 -0.73
C PHE A 83 13.55 -3.44 -1.37
N ARG A 84 14.82 -3.37 -0.97
CA ARG A 84 15.91 -4.27 -1.42
C ARG A 84 16.32 -5.30 -0.36
N PHE A 85 15.62 -5.33 0.77
CA PHE A 85 15.90 -6.28 1.86
C PHE A 85 15.16 -7.60 1.61
N ASN A 86 15.60 -8.32 0.58
CA ASN A 86 15.06 -9.61 0.16
C ASN A 86 16.20 -10.63 -0.10
N GLY A 87 15.86 -11.90 -0.28
CA GLY A 87 16.81 -13.01 -0.47
C GLY A 87 16.87 -13.98 0.71
N GLU A 88 18.00 -14.68 0.86
CA GLU A 88 18.16 -15.79 1.83
C GLU A 88 18.28 -15.33 3.29
N TYR A 89 18.84 -14.13 3.51
CA TYR A 89 19.27 -13.66 4.83
C TYR A 89 18.30 -12.77 5.61
N PRO A 90 17.39 -11.98 4.99
CA PRO A 90 16.50 -11.07 5.72
C PRO A 90 15.76 -11.70 6.90
N GLU A 91 15.16 -12.87 6.71
CA GLU A 91 14.42 -13.54 7.79
C GLU A 91 15.34 -14.01 8.91
N LYS A 92 16.52 -14.56 8.58
CA LYS A 92 17.53 -14.95 9.57
C LYS A 92 18.01 -13.77 10.40
N LEU A 93 18.09 -12.58 9.81
CA LEU A 93 18.51 -11.36 10.49
C LEU A 93 17.42 -10.82 11.44
N VAL A 94 16.16 -10.88 11.02
CA VAL A 94 15.03 -10.28 11.76
C VAL A 94 14.35 -11.24 12.72
N GLN A 95 14.49 -12.56 12.57
CA GLN A 95 13.86 -13.54 13.44
C GLN A 95 14.11 -13.22 14.93
N GLY A 96 13.03 -13.04 15.70
CA GLY A 96 13.08 -12.66 17.11
C GLY A 96 13.37 -11.17 17.38
N ARG A 97 13.46 -10.35 16.34
CA ARG A 97 13.74 -8.91 16.34
C ARG A 97 12.74 -8.13 15.48
N GLU A 98 11.57 -8.71 15.21
CA GLU A 98 10.50 -8.14 14.39
C GLU A 98 10.07 -6.78 14.94
N ARG A 99 9.96 -6.65 16.28
CA ARG A 99 9.66 -5.36 16.92
C ARG A 99 10.68 -4.29 16.53
N ILE A 100 11.97 -4.59 16.64
CA ILE A 100 13.05 -3.64 16.30
C ILE A 100 13.00 -3.28 14.82
N TYR A 101 12.73 -4.27 13.95
CA TYR A 101 12.54 -4.04 12.52
C TYR A 101 11.38 -3.07 12.26
N PHE A 102 10.22 -3.27 12.87
CA PHE A 102 9.05 -2.41 12.66
C PHE A 102 9.15 -1.03 13.32
N GLU A 103 9.86 -0.90 14.44
CA GLU A 103 10.16 0.39 15.07
C GLU A 103 10.80 1.39 14.11
N TYR A 104 11.63 0.91 13.18
CA TYR A 104 12.17 1.78 12.14
C TYR A 104 11.05 2.42 11.31
N PHE A 105 10.15 1.62 10.73
CA PHE A 105 9.11 2.15 9.83
C PHE A 105 8.09 2.99 10.59
N TRP A 106 7.61 2.53 11.75
CA TRP A 106 6.63 3.27 12.54
C TRP A 106 7.14 4.66 12.90
N ASN A 107 8.41 4.80 13.23
CA ASN A 107 8.98 6.07 13.66
C ASN A 107 9.50 6.93 12.49
N VAL A 108 10.17 6.33 11.50
CA VAL A 108 10.80 7.07 10.39
C VAL A 108 9.75 7.56 9.38
N PHE A 109 8.62 6.86 9.24
CA PHE A 109 7.58 7.24 8.29
C PHE A 109 6.47 8.11 8.89
N ALA A 110 6.48 8.34 10.21
CA ALA A 110 5.55 9.25 10.87
C ALA A 110 5.98 10.72 10.72
N ALA A 111 5.03 11.67 10.74
CA ALA A 111 5.35 13.09 10.82
C ALA A 111 6.01 13.47 12.15
N ASP A 112 5.63 12.76 13.21
CA ASP A 112 6.20 12.85 14.55
C ASP A 112 6.39 11.43 15.09
N LYS A 113 7.65 11.02 15.26
CA LYS A 113 7.98 9.68 15.79
C LYS A 113 7.39 9.41 17.19
N THR A 114 7.15 10.46 17.98
CA THR A 114 6.56 10.36 19.32
C THR A 114 5.03 10.21 19.29
N HIS A 115 4.42 10.45 18.13
CA HIS A 115 2.99 10.34 17.88
C HIS A 115 2.73 9.53 16.59
N SER A 116 3.29 8.33 16.53
CA SER A 116 3.13 7.39 15.42
C SER A 116 2.13 6.29 15.80
N ILE A 117 2.43 5.02 15.51
CA ILE A 117 1.55 3.88 15.83
C ILE A 117 1.42 3.68 17.36
N PRO A 118 0.21 3.54 17.92
CA PRO A 118 0.00 3.24 19.34
C PRO A 118 0.63 1.93 19.80
N GLU A 119 1.09 1.86 21.06
CA GLU A 119 1.81 0.68 21.58
C GLU A 119 1.00 -0.63 21.50
N ALA A 120 -0.32 -0.57 21.69
CA ALA A 120 -1.19 -1.74 21.57
C ALA A 120 -1.13 -2.34 20.16
N ASP A 121 -1.17 -1.50 19.14
CA ASP A 121 -1.12 -1.92 17.73
C ASP A 121 0.28 -2.42 17.38
N ARG A 122 1.33 -1.74 17.87
CA ARG A 122 2.70 -2.20 17.69
C ARG A 122 2.92 -3.62 18.25
N LYS A 123 2.34 -3.94 19.41
CA LYS A 123 2.36 -5.30 19.97
C LYS A 123 1.60 -6.29 19.09
N ALA A 124 0.37 -5.95 18.70
CA ALA A 124 -0.45 -6.80 17.85
C ALA A 124 0.20 -7.09 16.49
N TYR A 125 0.72 -6.05 15.82
CA TYR A 125 1.46 -6.20 14.57
C TYR A 125 2.71 -7.05 14.76
N THR A 126 3.52 -6.79 15.79
CA THR A 126 4.72 -7.60 16.07
C THR A 126 4.34 -9.07 16.23
N GLU A 127 3.32 -9.39 17.03
CA GLU A 127 2.88 -10.77 17.27
C GLU A 127 2.47 -11.47 15.97
N VAL A 128 1.64 -10.81 15.17
CA VAL A 128 1.16 -11.36 13.89
C VAL A 128 2.32 -11.60 12.93
N TYR A 129 3.23 -10.65 12.78
CA TYR A 129 4.36 -10.76 11.85
C TYR A 129 5.47 -11.70 12.34
N SER A 130 5.53 -11.98 13.64
CA SER A 130 6.49 -12.95 14.22
C SER A 130 6.07 -14.41 13.99
N LYS A 131 4.84 -14.67 13.54
CA LYS A 131 4.41 -16.04 13.20
C LYS A 131 5.28 -16.58 12.03
N PRO A 132 5.60 -17.90 12.01
CA PRO A 132 6.48 -18.48 11.00
C PRO A 132 6.10 -18.13 9.57
N GLY A 133 7.09 -17.69 8.77
CA GLY A 133 6.94 -17.35 7.36
C GLY A 133 6.22 -16.03 7.07
N ARG A 134 5.70 -15.30 8.06
CA ARG A 134 4.99 -14.04 7.84
C ARG A 134 5.89 -12.92 7.34
N MET A 135 7.07 -12.75 7.93
CA MET A 135 8.06 -11.79 7.43
C MET A 135 8.47 -12.11 5.98
N ARG A 136 8.72 -13.39 5.67
CA ARG A 136 9.01 -13.83 4.29
C ARG A 136 7.89 -13.48 3.33
N ALA A 137 6.64 -13.74 3.70
CA ALA A 137 5.48 -13.41 2.89
C ALA A 137 5.33 -11.89 2.69
N ALA A 138 5.62 -11.08 3.71
CA ALA A 138 5.61 -9.62 3.61
C ALA A 138 6.69 -9.12 2.65
N TRP A 139 7.93 -9.62 2.76
CA TRP A 139 9.01 -9.22 1.86
C TRP A 139 8.86 -9.71 0.43
N ALA A 140 8.11 -10.79 0.19
CA ALA A 140 7.83 -11.26 -1.16
C ALA A 140 7.12 -10.18 -2.00
N TYR A 141 6.26 -9.36 -1.40
CA TYR A 141 5.68 -8.19 -2.06
C TYR A 141 6.75 -7.20 -2.53
N PHE A 142 7.68 -6.79 -1.66
CA PHE A 142 8.78 -5.90 -2.06
C PHE A 142 9.71 -6.53 -3.11
N ALA A 143 10.04 -7.82 -2.96
CA ALA A 143 10.85 -8.55 -3.92
C ALA A 143 10.22 -8.60 -5.33
N SER A 144 8.90 -8.48 -5.43
CA SER A 144 8.17 -8.46 -6.70
C SER A 144 8.22 -7.10 -7.43
N TRP A 145 8.66 -6.03 -6.77
CA TRP A 145 8.56 -4.66 -7.30
C TRP A 145 9.27 -4.39 -8.63
N PRO A 146 10.47 -4.95 -8.92
CA PRO A 146 11.09 -4.77 -10.22
C PRO A 146 10.22 -5.27 -11.38
N GLN A 147 9.46 -6.35 -11.17
CA GLN A 147 8.47 -6.82 -12.14
C GLN A 147 7.22 -5.96 -12.11
N LEU A 148 6.72 -5.61 -10.92
CA LEU A 148 5.56 -4.74 -10.75
C LEU A 148 5.72 -3.41 -11.48
N ALA A 149 6.91 -2.79 -11.45
CA ALA A 149 7.19 -1.55 -12.15
C ALA A 149 7.00 -1.70 -13.67
N LYS A 150 7.39 -2.84 -14.26
CA LYS A 150 7.14 -3.12 -15.68
C LYS A 150 5.64 -3.28 -15.94
N ASP A 151 4.96 -3.99 -15.06
CA ASP A 151 3.52 -4.26 -15.18
C ASP A 151 2.71 -2.96 -15.08
N PHE A 152 2.99 -2.13 -14.08
CA PHE A 152 2.31 -0.84 -13.87
C PHE A 152 2.68 0.20 -14.91
N SER A 153 3.92 0.23 -15.40
CA SER A 153 4.28 1.08 -16.54
C SER A 153 3.40 0.76 -17.75
N ARG A 154 3.17 -0.52 -18.06
CA ARG A 154 2.24 -0.94 -19.12
C ARG A 154 0.79 -0.62 -18.79
N LEU A 155 0.30 -1.00 -17.61
CA LEU A 155 -1.11 -0.82 -17.22
C LEU A 155 -1.51 0.66 -17.17
N SER A 156 -0.60 1.53 -16.73
CA SER A 156 -0.81 2.99 -16.65
C SER A 156 -1.03 3.69 -17.99
N GLN A 157 -0.74 3.03 -19.11
CA GLN A 157 -0.99 3.58 -20.45
C GLN A 157 -2.49 3.73 -20.73
N THR A 158 -3.32 2.93 -20.06
CA THR A 158 -4.79 3.05 -20.12
C THR A 158 -5.28 3.74 -18.87
N LYS A 159 -5.86 4.94 -19.01
CA LYS A 159 -6.35 5.69 -17.86
C LYS A 159 -7.58 5.06 -17.25
N LEU A 160 -7.61 5.00 -15.92
CA LEU A 160 -8.79 4.70 -15.13
C LEU A 160 -9.85 5.79 -15.32
N THR A 161 -11.09 5.40 -15.62
CA THR A 161 -12.20 6.33 -15.91
C THR A 161 -13.17 6.50 -14.75
N MET A 162 -13.20 5.57 -13.80
CA MET A 162 -13.95 5.72 -12.55
C MET A 162 -13.35 6.84 -11.69
N PRO A 163 -14.12 7.43 -10.75
CA PRO A 163 -13.58 8.39 -9.79
C PRO A 163 -12.45 7.76 -8.95
N VAL A 164 -11.37 8.53 -8.80
CA VAL A 164 -10.20 8.16 -7.98
C VAL A 164 -9.96 9.21 -6.89
N LEU A 165 -9.80 8.76 -5.65
CA LEU A 165 -9.27 9.55 -4.55
C LEU A 165 -7.82 9.17 -4.31
N SER A 166 -6.94 10.18 -4.34
CA SER A 166 -5.60 10.11 -3.79
C SER A 166 -5.61 10.81 -2.44
N ILE A 167 -5.24 10.13 -1.36
CA ILE A 167 -5.10 10.74 -0.04
C ILE A 167 -3.75 10.36 0.58
N GLY A 168 -3.05 11.31 1.17
CA GLY A 168 -1.78 11.04 1.83
C GLY A 168 -1.31 12.18 2.72
N GLY A 169 -0.27 11.93 3.52
CA GLY A 169 0.37 12.88 4.39
C GLY A 169 1.36 13.79 3.66
N GLU A 170 1.37 15.07 4.04
CA GLU A 170 2.31 16.08 3.53
C GLU A 170 3.77 15.75 3.83
N LYS A 171 4.05 15.12 4.98
CA LYS A 171 5.40 14.68 5.37
C LYS A 171 5.70 13.25 4.90
N SER A 172 4.87 12.72 4.02
CA SER A 172 5.03 11.43 3.36
C SER A 172 4.85 11.61 1.85
N LEU A 173 4.12 10.72 1.17
CA LEU A 173 4.04 10.64 -0.29
C LEU A 173 2.73 11.20 -0.85
N GLY A 174 2.00 12.03 -0.08
CA GLY A 174 0.70 12.56 -0.52
C GLY A 174 0.76 13.38 -1.80
N ASN A 175 1.82 14.19 -1.97
CA ASN A 175 2.00 15.02 -3.18
C ASN A 175 2.38 14.15 -4.40
N GLU A 176 3.31 13.21 -4.20
CA GLU A 176 3.83 12.31 -5.21
C GLU A 176 2.74 11.37 -5.72
N LEU A 177 1.96 10.77 -4.81
CA LEU A 177 0.83 9.93 -5.17
C LEU A 177 -0.22 10.73 -5.96
N GLY A 178 -0.53 11.95 -5.50
CA GLY A 178 -1.47 12.83 -6.19
C GLY A 178 -1.02 13.21 -7.59
N ALA A 179 0.28 13.43 -7.81
CA ALA A 179 0.86 13.65 -9.12
C ALA A 179 0.74 12.40 -10.01
N GLN A 180 1.06 11.22 -9.49
CA GLN A 180 0.93 9.97 -10.23
C GLN A 180 -0.52 9.66 -10.61
N MET A 181 -1.50 9.90 -9.72
CA MET A 181 -2.91 9.64 -10.01
C MET A 181 -3.43 10.44 -11.20
N LYS A 182 -2.98 11.70 -11.36
CA LYS A 182 -3.33 12.54 -12.52
C LYS A 182 -2.80 11.99 -13.85
N LEU A 183 -1.73 11.21 -13.80
CA LEU A 183 -1.17 10.54 -14.98
C LEU A 183 -1.99 9.31 -15.37
N VAL A 184 -2.52 8.57 -14.39
CA VAL A 184 -3.12 7.24 -14.62
C VAL A 184 -4.65 7.20 -14.56
N ALA A 185 -5.31 8.32 -14.26
CA ALA A 185 -6.77 8.40 -14.19
C ALA A 185 -7.30 9.72 -14.79
N THR A 186 -8.57 9.72 -15.23
CA THR A 186 -9.22 10.90 -15.82
C THR A 186 -10.02 11.73 -14.82
N ASN A 187 -10.39 11.16 -13.68
CA ASN A 187 -11.20 11.82 -12.65
C ASN A 187 -10.55 11.62 -11.28
N VAL A 188 -9.76 12.60 -10.84
CA VAL A 188 -8.93 12.49 -9.63
C VAL A 188 -9.25 13.60 -8.65
N THR A 189 -9.57 13.22 -7.41
CA THR A 189 -9.54 14.09 -6.25
C THR A 189 -8.25 13.84 -5.47
N VAL A 190 -7.53 14.90 -5.11
CA VAL A 190 -6.29 14.80 -4.31
C VAL A 190 -6.50 15.47 -2.97
N VAL A 191 -6.17 14.76 -1.89
CA VAL A 191 -6.17 15.25 -0.52
C VAL A 191 -4.79 15.04 0.08
N VAL A 192 -4.12 16.12 0.46
CA VAL A 192 -2.83 16.06 1.17
C VAL A 192 -3.06 16.59 2.59
N LEU A 193 -2.81 15.74 3.57
CA LEU A 193 -3.05 16.03 4.99
C LEU A 193 -1.83 16.77 5.57
N PRO A 194 -1.99 18.02 6.04
CA PRO A 194 -0.86 18.80 6.54
C PRO A 194 -0.28 18.17 7.80
N ASN A 195 1.03 18.31 8.00
CA ASN A 195 1.73 17.80 9.19
C ASN A 195 1.41 16.32 9.52
N THR A 196 1.32 15.48 8.49
CA THR A 196 0.94 14.07 8.62
C THR A 196 1.93 13.21 7.84
N GLY A 197 2.36 12.11 8.45
CA GLY A 197 3.24 11.12 7.84
C GLY A 197 2.45 10.05 7.10
N HIS A 198 3.03 8.86 7.04
CA HIS A 198 2.51 7.73 6.29
C HIS A 198 1.32 7.02 6.97
N TRP A 199 1.27 7.07 8.31
CA TRP A 199 0.25 6.40 9.11
C TRP A 199 -1.00 7.27 9.23
N ILE A 200 -1.57 7.68 8.09
CA ILE A 200 -2.63 8.71 8.03
C ILE A 200 -3.90 8.36 8.82
N LEU A 201 -4.16 7.06 9.03
CA LEU A 201 -5.28 6.56 9.82
C LEU A 201 -5.02 6.73 11.32
N GLU A 202 -3.77 6.64 11.76
CA GLU A 202 -3.37 6.85 13.15
C GLU A 202 -3.04 8.31 13.46
N GLU A 203 -2.41 9.03 12.52
CA GLU A 203 -1.95 10.42 12.71
C GLU A 203 -3.08 11.46 12.49
N ARG A 204 -4.03 11.16 11.60
CA ARG A 204 -5.20 12.02 11.29
C ARG A 204 -6.47 11.17 11.07
N PRO A 205 -6.91 10.39 12.08
CA PRO A 205 -8.03 9.45 11.92
C PRO A 205 -9.30 10.12 11.44
N LYS A 206 -9.63 11.29 12.00
CA LYS A 206 -10.88 12.00 11.68
C LYS A 206 -10.87 12.50 10.25
N GLU A 207 -9.83 13.23 9.85
CA GLU A 207 -9.71 13.84 8.54
C GLU A 207 -9.61 12.79 7.43
N THR A 208 -8.86 11.72 7.67
CA THR A 208 -8.78 10.57 6.75
C THR A 208 -10.15 9.92 6.58
N THR A 209 -10.86 9.65 7.69
CA THR A 209 -12.20 9.03 7.64
C THR A 209 -13.22 9.93 6.95
N ASP A 210 -13.25 11.22 7.28
CA ASP A 210 -14.17 12.19 6.67
C ASP A 210 -13.95 12.26 5.15
N ALA A 211 -12.69 12.27 4.69
CA ALA A 211 -12.35 12.29 3.27
C ALA A 211 -12.81 11.01 2.55
N LEU A 212 -12.59 9.84 3.17
CA LEU A 212 -13.05 8.56 2.64
C LEU A 212 -14.58 8.51 2.56
N VAL A 213 -15.29 8.83 3.64
CA VAL A 213 -16.76 8.79 3.70
C VAL A 213 -17.38 9.78 2.72
N LYS A 214 -16.80 10.98 2.57
CA LYS A 214 -17.26 11.95 1.58
C LYS A 214 -17.07 11.46 0.14
N PHE A 215 -16.01 10.70 -0.12
CA PHE A 215 -15.69 10.22 -1.45
C PHE A 215 -16.48 8.98 -1.85
N LEU A 216 -16.63 7.99 -0.95
CA LEU A 216 -17.23 6.69 -1.22
C LEU A 216 -18.74 6.82 -1.45
#